data_AF-A0A1B4PPX5-F1
#
_entry.id   AF-A0A1B4PPX5-F1
#
_cell.length_a   1.000
_cell.length_b   1.000
_cell.length_c   1.000
_cell.angle_alpha   90.00
_cell.angle_beta   90.00
_cell.angle_gamma   90.00
#
_symmetry.space_group_name_H-M   'P 1'
#
loop_
_entity.id
_entity.type
_entity.pdbx_description
1 polymer ?
#
loop_
_entity_poly.entity_id
_entity_poly.type
_entity_poly.pdbx_seq_one_letter_code
_entity_poly.pdbx_strand_id
1 'polypeptide(L)'
;MRGCAHVLYYWKSMKAINLKRRSLMLTAIILTATLLAGCKGDMLDYRNAQIVNGKVYAGNANEPFSGKLANVPDHVLLTEQAGFLLTGKLASIALADSVPAAERNAQSFLGTSGAATLLSDALCDVQISDGLPDGKAVCKTPDLVRIETSFKHGALDGTFALSGGQDNGPLMEVTFHNGQPDGTQKVYSWTNHKLVHTFPWNSGIASGTEEAFDANTGAVVKRATFIDGKYEGEVIHYAPDGKQMTLSATYAKGKLNGPYKEWDANGTLITDKTYSDGVEVGADGSDFGACMNEWDDAYRAIPGHRAFPSAELHQQWETSCRAGTHPSASGSTQTAKMDSRTPPGPTSCIDAWTVAFRRENGDDSIVTADQLEEWGSWCKGGKWPN
;
A
#
# COMPACT_ATOMS: atom_id res chain seq x y z
N MET A 1 -47.03 -71.66 20.36
CA MET A 1 -46.51 -72.88 21.01
C MET A 1 -45.66 -73.64 20.00
N ARG A 2 -44.48 -74.11 20.43
CA ARG A 2 -43.54 -75.03 19.72
C ARG A 2 -44.33 -76.26 19.22
N GLY A 3 -44.07 -76.92 18.08
CA GLY A 3 -42.81 -77.28 17.42
C GLY A 3 -42.70 -78.82 17.40
N CYS A 4 -42.12 -79.42 16.34
CA CYS A 4 -41.34 -80.69 16.27
C CYS A 4 -41.32 -81.22 14.81
N ALA A 5 -40.18 -81.42 14.12
CA ALA A 5 -39.02 -82.32 14.34
C ALA A 5 -39.35 -83.79 14.02
N HIS A 6 -38.53 -84.67 13.43
CA HIS A 6 -37.18 -84.71 12.84
C HIS A 6 -37.03 -86.13 12.21
N VAL A 7 -36.17 -86.35 11.20
CA VAL A 7 -35.67 -87.70 10.83
C VAL A 7 -34.16 -87.66 10.52
N LEU A 8 -33.46 -88.74 10.87
CA LEU A 8 -32.02 -88.98 10.88
C LEU A 8 -31.50 -89.77 9.65
N TYR A 9 -30.18 -89.68 9.48
CA TYR A 9 -29.26 -90.17 8.43
C TYR A 9 -29.09 -91.71 8.25
N TYR A 10 -28.65 -92.14 7.05
CA TYR A 10 -27.28 -92.62 6.66
C TYR A 10 -27.31 -93.75 5.60
N TRP A 11 -26.60 -93.60 4.47
CA TRP A 11 -26.13 -94.72 3.62
C TRP A 11 -24.80 -94.40 2.95
N LYS A 12 -24.02 -95.45 2.66
CA LYS A 12 -22.58 -95.45 2.31
C LYS A 12 -22.36 -95.96 0.88
N SER A 13 -21.30 -95.43 0.26
CA SER A 13 -20.42 -96.03 -0.78
C SER A 13 -20.70 -95.94 -2.29
N MET A 14 -19.77 -95.21 -2.93
CA MET A 14 -18.83 -95.58 -4.01
C MET A 14 -19.25 -95.60 -5.49
N LYS A 15 -18.80 -94.51 -6.14
CA LYS A 15 -17.93 -94.38 -7.34
C LYS A 15 -18.36 -94.99 -8.67
N ALA A 16 -18.49 -94.09 -9.66
CA ALA A 16 -18.27 -94.37 -11.07
C ALA A 16 -17.55 -93.19 -11.78
N ILE A 17 -16.44 -93.52 -12.45
CA ILE A 17 -16.05 -93.18 -13.84
C ILE A 17 -16.13 -91.70 -14.29
N ASN A 18 -14.99 -91.14 -14.74
CA ASN A 18 -14.93 -90.61 -16.12
C ASN A 18 -13.53 -90.31 -16.68
N LEU A 19 -13.44 -90.49 -18.00
CA LEU A 19 -12.26 -90.58 -18.84
C LEU A 19 -12.03 -89.27 -19.63
N LYS A 20 -10.75 -88.85 -19.69
CA LYS A 20 -10.07 -87.84 -20.53
C LYS A 20 -10.83 -87.07 -21.62
N ARG A 21 -10.54 -85.75 -21.71
CA ARG A 21 -10.39 -85.02 -23.01
C ARG A 21 -9.53 -83.73 -22.89
N ARG A 22 -8.40 -83.71 -23.65
CA ARG A 22 -7.75 -82.62 -24.43
C ARG A 22 -7.46 -81.26 -23.75
N SER A 23 -6.42 -80.47 -24.04
CA SER A 23 -5.14 -80.49 -24.77
C SER A 23 -4.60 -79.04 -24.68
N LEU A 24 -3.27 -78.86 -24.64
CA LEU A 24 -2.49 -77.60 -24.72
C LEU A 24 -2.58 -76.58 -23.56
N MET A 25 -1.49 -76.45 -22.80
CA MET A 25 -1.10 -75.18 -22.19
C MET A 25 0.10 -74.62 -22.97
N LEU A 26 -0.10 -73.46 -23.61
CA LEU A 26 0.94 -72.58 -24.13
C LEU A 26 1.44 -71.71 -22.98
N THR A 27 2.75 -71.71 -22.77
CA THR A 27 3.49 -70.84 -21.88
C THR A 27 3.39 -69.38 -22.32
N ALA A 28 2.84 -68.53 -21.47
CA ALA A 28 2.98 -67.07 -21.55
C ALA A 28 3.66 -66.57 -20.27
N ILE A 29 4.98 -66.40 -20.34
CA ILE A 29 5.74 -65.66 -19.34
C ILE A 29 5.50 -64.18 -19.64
N ILE A 30 4.58 -63.56 -18.92
CA ILE A 30 4.47 -62.10 -18.90
C ILE A 30 5.54 -61.61 -17.93
N LEU A 31 6.68 -61.19 -18.47
CA LEU A 31 7.59 -60.29 -17.76
C LEU A 31 6.84 -58.96 -17.58
N THR A 32 6.15 -58.80 -16.47
CA THR A 32 5.79 -57.48 -15.96
C THR A 32 7.08 -56.82 -15.50
N ALA A 33 7.79 -56.19 -16.43
CA ALA A 33 8.74 -55.13 -16.11
C ALA A 33 7.92 -53.95 -15.60
N THR A 34 7.57 -53.99 -14.31
CA THR A 34 7.16 -52.78 -13.60
C THR A 34 8.35 -51.85 -13.64
N LEU A 35 8.26 -50.85 -14.51
CA LEU A 35 8.97 -49.59 -14.38
C LEU A 35 8.77 -49.13 -12.93
N LEU A 36 9.78 -49.35 -12.08
CA LEU A 36 10.00 -48.52 -10.91
C LEU A 36 10.43 -47.15 -11.44
N ALA A 37 9.50 -46.43 -12.06
CA ALA A 37 9.51 -44.98 -11.97
C ALA A 37 9.43 -44.73 -10.46
N GLY A 38 10.59 -44.41 -9.87
CA GLY A 38 10.65 -44.14 -8.44
C GLY A 38 9.56 -43.16 -8.10
N CYS A 39 8.74 -43.50 -7.10
CA CYS A 39 7.85 -42.56 -6.44
C CYS A 39 8.74 -41.41 -5.93
N LYS A 40 8.92 -40.38 -6.78
CA LYS A 40 9.57 -39.12 -6.44
C LYS A 40 8.74 -38.59 -5.27
N GLY A 41 9.34 -38.56 -4.09
CA GLY A 41 8.62 -38.37 -2.84
C GLY A 41 7.67 -37.18 -2.93
N ASP A 42 6.45 -37.37 -2.42
CA ASP A 42 5.38 -36.36 -2.37
C ASP A 42 5.78 -35.09 -1.59
N MET A 43 6.99 -35.04 -1.03
CA MET A 43 7.51 -33.96 -0.21
C MET A 43 9.00 -33.69 -0.52
N LEU A 44 9.34 -32.42 -0.72
CA LEU A 44 10.69 -31.88 -0.84
C LEU A 44 10.89 -30.83 0.24
N ASP A 45 11.99 -30.89 0.99
CA ASP A 45 12.37 -29.81 1.91
C ASP A 45 13.03 -28.67 1.11
N TYR A 46 12.64 -27.43 1.37
CA TYR A 46 13.14 -26.23 0.69
C TYR A 46 14.67 -26.14 0.65
N ARG A 47 15.37 -26.61 1.71
CA ARG A 47 16.84 -26.61 1.76
C ARG A 47 17.49 -27.54 0.75
N ASN A 48 16.73 -28.50 0.22
CA ASN A 48 17.17 -29.45 -0.80
C ASN A 48 16.62 -29.12 -2.20
N ALA A 49 15.87 -28.02 -2.33
CA ALA A 49 15.33 -27.57 -3.59
C ALA A 49 16.35 -26.73 -4.36
N GLN A 50 16.35 -26.88 -5.68
CA GLN A 50 17.03 -25.96 -6.60
C GLN A 50 15.98 -25.16 -7.35
N ILE A 51 16.13 -23.83 -7.38
CA ILE A 51 15.26 -22.94 -8.15
C ILE A 51 16.01 -22.56 -9.42
N VAL A 52 15.50 -23.00 -10.57
CA VAL A 52 16.09 -22.71 -11.89
C VAL A 52 15.00 -22.08 -12.75
N ASN A 53 15.21 -20.83 -13.16
CA ASN A 53 14.24 -20.03 -13.92
C ASN A 53 12.85 -19.99 -13.28
N GLY A 54 12.80 -19.81 -11.95
CA GLY A 54 11.55 -19.74 -11.19
C GLY A 54 10.82 -21.08 -10.96
N LYS A 55 11.34 -22.18 -11.52
CA LYS A 55 10.81 -23.53 -11.28
C LYS A 55 11.61 -24.26 -10.20
N VAL A 56 10.89 -25.00 -9.36
CA VAL A 56 11.43 -25.85 -8.30
C VAL A 56 11.86 -27.19 -8.88
N TYR A 57 13.07 -27.63 -8.56
CA TYR A 57 13.62 -28.94 -8.88
C TYR A 57 14.12 -29.61 -7.59
N ALA A 58 14.01 -30.94 -7.53
CA ALA A 58 14.61 -31.72 -6.44
C ALA A 58 16.08 -32.00 -6.79
N GLY A 59 17.03 -31.38 -6.07
CA GLY A 59 18.47 -31.64 -6.23
C GLY A 59 18.94 -31.70 -7.70
N ASN A 60 19.38 -32.88 -8.14
CA ASN A 60 19.89 -33.13 -9.49
C ASN A 60 18.81 -33.61 -10.50
N ALA A 61 17.53 -33.35 -10.23
CA ALA A 61 16.45 -33.71 -11.13
C ALA A 61 16.45 -32.84 -12.40
N ASN A 62 16.24 -33.49 -13.55
CA ASN A 62 16.09 -32.80 -14.83
C ASN A 62 14.66 -32.33 -15.12
N GLU A 63 13.68 -32.83 -14.35
CA GLU A 63 12.27 -32.49 -14.50
C GLU A 63 11.78 -31.66 -13.30
N PRO A 64 10.94 -30.63 -13.55
CA PRO A 64 10.34 -29.82 -12.51
C PRO A 64 9.65 -30.67 -11.43
N PHE A 65 9.75 -30.20 -10.19
CA PHE A 65 9.15 -30.88 -9.04
C PHE A 65 7.63 -30.75 -9.07
N SER A 66 6.92 -31.79 -8.64
CA SER A 66 5.48 -31.77 -8.37
C SER A 66 5.24 -32.55 -7.09
N GLY A 67 4.49 -31.97 -6.17
CA GLY A 67 4.36 -32.46 -4.79
C GLY A 67 4.39 -31.31 -3.79
N LYS A 68 4.57 -31.63 -2.52
CA LYS A 68 4.62 -30.66 -1.43
C LYS A 68 6.04 -30.15 -1.23
N LEU A 69 6.24 -28.83 -1.25
CA LEU A 69 7.49 -28.18 -0.85
C LEU A 69 7.34 -27.67 0.58
N ALA A 70 8.10 -28.23 1.51
CA ALA A 70 8.03 -27.92 2.94
C ALA A 70 9.13 -26.93 3.35
N ASN A 71 8.88 -26.21 4.44
CA ASN A 71 9.83 -25.29 5.08
C ASN A 71 10.29 -24.12 4.18
N VAL A 72 9.41 -23.63 3.29
CA VAL A 72 9.68 -22.43 2.47
C VAL A 72 9.50 -21.19 3.34
N PRO A 73 10.48 -20.29 3.49
CA PRO A 73 10.26 -19.04 4.22
C PRO A 73 9.16 -18.19 3.55
N ASP A 74 8.25 -17.64 4.34
CA ASP A 74 7.11 -16.83 3.87
C ASP A 74 7.54 -15.65 2.98
N HIS A 75 8.66 -14.99 3.30
CA HIS A 75 9.21 -13.92 2.47
C HIS A 75 9.58 -14.39 1.07
N VAL A 76 10.22 -15.56 0.91
CA VAL A 76 10.58 -16.11 -0.40
C VAL A 76 9.34 -16.32 -1.27
N LEU A 77 8.23 -16.73 -0.65
CA LEU A 77 6.99 -17.04 -1.35
C LEU A 77 6.20 -15.77 -1.73
N LEU A 78 6.20 -14.76 -0.85
CA LEU A 78 5.23 -13.66 -0.92
C LEU A 78 5.82 -12.32 -1.38
N THR A 79 7.11 -12.04 -1.18
CA THR A 79 7.68 -10.73 -1.56
C THR A 79 7.80 -10.53 -3.07
N GLU A 80 7.74 -11.61 -3.86
CA GLU A 80 7.69 -11.55 -5.32
C GLU A 80 6.25 -11.34 -5.86
N GLN A 81 5.23 -11.39 -4.98
CA GLN A 81 3.84 -11.26 -5.38
C GLN A 81 3.41 -9.80 -5.30
N ALA A 82 3.33 -9.12 -6.45
CA ALA A 82 2.95 -7.70 -6.52
C ALA A 82 1.61 -7.40 -5.83
N GLY A 83 0.62 -8.29 -5.96
CA GLY A 83 -0.67 -8.17 -5.27
C GLY A 83 -0.52 -8.17 -3.74
N PHE A 84 0.31 -9.06 -3.18
CA PHE A 84 0.59 -9.09 -1.75
C PHE A 84 1.30 -7.82 -1.29
N LEU A 85 2.31 -7.35 -2.04
CA LEU A 85 3.01 -6.11 -1.72
C LEU A 85 2.05 -4.92 -1.62
N LEU A 86 1.11 -4.84 -2.56
CA LEU A 86 0.09 -3.80 -2.60
C LEU A 86 -0.89 -3.89 -1.42
N THR A 87 -1.53 -5.04 -1.21
CA THR A 87 -2.50 -5.22 -0.13
C THR A 87 -1.85 -5.11 1.25
N GLY A 88 -0.64 -5.67 1.40
CA GLY A 88 0.10 -5.67 2.65
C GLY A 88 0.60 -4.28 3.03
N LYS A 89 0.96 -3.43 2.07
CA LYS A 89 1.28 -2.02 2.34
C LYS A 89 0.06 -1.30 2.95
N LEU A 90 -1.12 -1.42 2.34
CA LEU A 90 -2.34 -0.79 2.88
C LEU A 90 -2.74 -1.36 4.24
N ALA A 91 -2.64 -2.67 4.42
CA ALA A 91 -2.89 -3.30 5.72
C ALA A 91 -1.92 -2.84 6.81
N SER A 92 -0.62 -2.70 6.49
CA SER A 92 0.39 -2.22 7.45
C SER A 92 0.09 -0.81 7.96
N ILE A 93 -0.42 0.07 7.09
CA ILE A 93 -0.84 1.44 7.44
C ILE A 93 -2.08 1.38 8.34
N ALA A 94 -3.12 0.66 7.93
CA ALA A 94 -4.36 0.52 8.70
C ALA A 94 -4.12 -0.11 10.09
N LEU A 95 -3.22 -1.08 10.19
CA LEU A 95 -2.82 -1.68 11.46
C LEU A 95 -2.07 -0.68 12.36
N ALA A 96 -1.15 0.12 11.80
CA ALA A 96 -0.41 1.11 12.56
C ALA A 96 -1.33 2.17 13.21
N ASP A 97 -2.38 2.58 12.50
CA ASP A 97 -3.38 3.52 13.02
C ASP A 97 -4.23 2.92 14.16
N SER A 98 -4.33 1.58 14.22
CA SER A 98 -5.06 0.86 15.26
C SER A 98 -4.28 0.67 16.58
N VAL A 99 -2.99 1.02 16.63
CA VAL A 99 -2.15 0.89 17.82
C VAL A 99 -2.15 2.18 18.65
N PRO A 100 -2.43 2.12 19.98
CA PRO A 100 -2.44 3.28 20.85
C PRO A 100 -1.14 4.09 20.80
N ALA A 101 -1.25 5.41 20.89
CA ALA A 101 -0.12 6.33 20.82
C ALA A 101 1.02 6.03 21.81
N ALA A 102 0.66 5.55 22.99
CA ALA A 102 1.60 5.19 24.05
C ALA A 102 2.44 3.95 23.69
N GLU A 103 1.93 3.07 22.83
CA GLU A 103 2.59 1.84 22.37
C GLU A 103 3.35 2.04 21.05
N ARG A 104 3.19 3.19 20.39
CA ARG A 104 3.93 3.56 19.17
C ARG A 104 5.45 3.76 19.39
N ASN A 105 5.91 3.78 20.64
CA ASN A 105 7.32 4.02 21.01
C ASN A 105 8.19 2.77 21.20
N ALA A 106 7.69 1.56 20.88
CA ALA A 106 8.54 0.38 20.75
C ALA A 106 9.24 0.37 19.37
N GLN A 107 10.24 1.24 19.23
CA GLN A 107 11.37 1.17 18.27
C GLN A 107 11.04 0.82 16.80
N SER A 108 11.02 1.82 15.90
CA SER A 108 11.29 1.63 14.46
C SER A 108 10.20 0.99 13.58
N PHE A 109 8.91 1.26 13.80
CA PHE A 109 7.86 0.78 12.86
C PHE A 109 7.47 1.81 11.76
N LEU A 110 7.65 3.11 12.00
CA LEU A 110 7.17 4.17 11.10
C LEU A 110 8.17 4.62 10.01
N GLY A 111 9.33 3.95 9.90
CA GLY A 111 10.29 4.14 8.81
C GLY A 111 10.18 3.12 7.68
N THR A 112 9.39 2.05 7.87
CA THR A 112 9.30 0.90 6.95
C THR A 112 7.86 0.42 6.84
N SER A 113 6.95 1.25 6.32
CA SER A 113 5.66 0.72 5.86
C SER A 113 5.92 -0.23 4.67
N GLY A 114 5.30 -1.41 4.69
CA GLY A 114 5.51 -2.40 3.64
C GLY A 114 4.99 -3.78 4.00
N ALA A 115 4.57 -4.55 3.01
CA ALA A 115 3.98 -5.87 3.22
C ALA A 115 4.92 -6.85 3.97
N ALA A 116 6.24 -6.65 3.88
CA ALA A 116 7.23 -7.44 4.61
C ALA A 116 7.07 -7.37 6.14
N THR A 117 6.55 -6.26 6.69
CA THR A 117 6.32 -6.13 8.15
C THR A 117 5.20 -7.03 8.66
N LEU A 118 4.39 -7.60 7.76
CA LEU A 118 3.33 -8.54 8.10
C LEU A 118 3.82 -10.00 8.14
N LEU A 119 5.05 -10.24 7.66
CA LEU A 119 5.66 -11.56 7.65
C LEU A 119 6.33 -11.83 9.00
N SER A 120 6.37 -13.11 9.38
CA SER A 120 6.79 -13.53 10.73
C SER A 120 7.90 -14.57 10.68
N ASP A 121 8.65 -14.60 9.57
CA ASP A 121 9.59 -15.66 9.20
C ASP A 121 8.94 -17.05 9.31
N ALA A 122 7.65 -17.12 8.98
CA ALA A 122 6.89 -18.35 9.04
C ALA A 122 7.38 -19.32 7.96
N LEU A 123 7.36 -20.62 8.28
CA LEU A 123 7.73 -21.67 7.34
C LEU A 123 6.48 -22.24 6.70
N CYS A 124 6.47 -22.22 5.37
CA CYS A 124 5.35 -22.59 4.53
C CYS A 124 5.50 -24.01 3.97
N ASP A 125 4.38 -24.72 4.05
CA ASP A 125 4.09 -25.91 3.27
C ASP A 125 3.33 -25.50 2.01
N VAL A 126 3.91 -25.70 0.82
CA VAL A 126 3.38 -25.21 -0.46
C VAL A 126 3.14 -26.38 -1.42
N GLN A 127 1.97 -26.43 -2.05
CA GLN A 127 1.73 -27.37 -3.15
C GLN A 127 2.40 -26.86 -4.43
N ILE A 128 3.19 -27.73 -5.07
CA ILE A 128 3.90 -27.45 -6.32
C ILE A 128 3.37 -28.36 -7.43
N SER A 129 3.18 -27.80 -8.63
CA SER A 129 2.86 -28.50 -9.88
C SER A 129 3.76 -27.96 -10.99
N ASP A 130 4.40 -28.84 -11.75
CA ASP A 130 5.35 -28.49 -12.83
C ASP A 130 6.40 -27.42 -12.41
N GLY A 131 6.88 -27.52 -11.18
CA GLY A 131 7.88 -26.64 -10.58
C GLY A 131 7.33 -25.31 -10.07
N LEU A 132 6.04 -25.02 -10.18
CA LEU A 132 5.44 -23.76 -9.75
C LEU A 132 4.48 -23.97 -8.56
N PRO A 133 4.35 -22.99 -7.65
CA PRO A 133 3.27 -22.96 -6.67
C PRO A 133 1.90 -23.11 -7.35
N ASP A 134 1.16 -24.16 -7.01
CA ASP A 134 -0.13 -24.46 -7.63
C ASP A 134 -0.97 -25.33 -6.68
N GLY A 135 -1.92 -24.69 -6.00
CA GLY A 135 -2.67 -25.26 -4.88
C GLY A 135 -2.43 -24.52 -3.57
N LYS A 136 -2.72 -25.19 -2.45
CA LYS A 136 -2.69 -24.58 -1.12
C LYS A 136 -1.26 -24.30 -0.63
N ALA A 137 -1.11 -23.21 0.11
CA ALA A 137 0.07 -22.86 0.88
C ALA A 137 -0.32 -22.50 2.32
N VAL A 138 0.35 -23.08 3.32
CA VAL A 138 0.09 -22.84 4.74
C VAL A 138 1.40 -22.53 5.45
N CYS A 139 1.53 -21.33 5.99
CA CYS A 139 2.72 -20.88 6.71
C CYS A 139 2.49 -20.90 8.21
N LYS A 140 3.45 -21.47 8.94
CA LYS A 140 3.36 -21.66 10.39
C LYS A 140 4.62 -21.17 11.09
N THR A 141 4.41 -20.59 12.26
CA THR A 141 5.39 -20.58 13.36
C THR A 141 5.18 -21.85 14.19
N PRO A 142 6.12 -22.28 15.07
CA PRO A 142 6.08 -23.60 15.72
C PRO A 142 4.71 -24.06 16.25
N ASP A 143 3.90 -23.14 16.81
CA ASP A 143 2.62 -23.48 17.43
C ASP A 143 1.39 -22.88 16.72
N LEU A 144 1.57 -22.07 15.67
CA LEU A 144 0.49 -21.21 15.14
C LEU A 144 0.54 -21.12 13.61
N VAL A 145 -0.64 -21.26 12.98
CA VAL A 145 -0.84 -20.91 11.57
C VAL A 145 -0.88 -19.39 11.44
N ARG A 146 0.00 -18.86 10.60
CA ARG A 146 0.14 -17.42 10.35
C ARG A 146 -0.49 -17.01 9.03
N ILE A 147 -0.32 -17.82 7.99
CA ILE A 147 -0.82 -17.50 6.66
C ILE A 147 -1.47 -18.74 6.07
N GLU A 148 -2.68 -18.57 5.56
CA GLU A 148 -3.34 -19.54 4.69
C GLU A 148 -3.63 -18.89 3.36
N THR A 149 -3.15 -19.50 2.28
CA THR A 149 -3.39 -18.99 0.92
C THR A 149 -3.33 -20.11 -0.12
N SER A 150 -3.50 -19.74 -1.39
CA SER A 150 -3.35 -20.64 -2.52
C SER A 150 -2.77 -19.93 -3.73
N PHE A 151 -2.20 -20.74 -4.62
CA PHE A 151 -1.57 -20.32 -5.85
C PHE A 151 -2.20 -21.06 -7.02
N LYS A 152 -2.10 -20.46 -8.21
CA LYS A 152 -2.42 -21.08 -9.48
C LYS A 152 -1.34 -20.69 -10.48
N HIS A 153 -0.60 -21.68 -10.98
CA HIS A 153 0.54 -21.47 -11.88
C HIS A 153 1.55 -20.38 -11.41
N GLY A 154 1.84 -20.35 -10.11
CA GLY A 154 2.83 -19.46 -9.49
C GLY A 154 2.31 -18.10 -9.02
N ALA A 155 1.06 -17.74 -9.33
CA ALA A 155 0.43 -16.50 -8.86
C ALA A 155 -0.55 -16.77 -7.71
N LEU A 156 -0.67 -15.85 -6.76
CA LEU A 156 -1.72 -15.92 -5.72
C LEU A 156 -3.11 -16.02 -6.36
N ASP A 157 -3.91 -17.00 -5.95
CA ASP A 157 -5.23 -17.24 -6.50
C ASP A 157 -6.11 -17.91 -5.43
N GLY A 158 -7.20 -17.25 -5.04
CA GLY A 158 -8.05 -17.64 -3.93
C GLY A 158 -7.88 -16.75 -2.69
N THR A 159 -8.43 -17.19 -1.56
CA THR A 159 -8.39 -16.43 -0.31
C THR A 159 -6.99 -16.43 0.29
N PHE A 160 -6.55 -15.27 0.75
CA PHE A 160 -5.37 -15.06 1.57
C PHE A 160 -5.83 -14.59 2.95
N ALA A 161 -5.46 -15.32 3.99
CA ALA A 161 -5.73 -14.99 5.38
C ALA A 161 -4.41 -14.88 6.14
N LEU A 162 -4.25 -13.78 6.87
CA LEU A 162 -3.13 -13.52 7.78
C LEU A 162 -3.66 -13.45 9.22
N SER A 163 -3.02 -14.21 10.10
CA SER A 163 -3.29 -14.27 11.53
C SER A 163 -2.08 -13.85 12.34
N GLY A 164 -2.32 -13.15 13.44
CA GLY A 164 -1.29 -12.67 14.35
C GLY A 164 -1.84 -11.75 15.42
N GLY A 165 -1.08 -10.74 15.82
CA GLY A 165 -1.47 -9.89 16.93
C GLY A 165 -1.20 -10.51 18.30
N GLN A 166 -1.76 -9.87 19.33
CA GLN A 166 -1.49 -10.24 20.72
C GLN A 166 -2.01 -11.65 21.07
N ASP A 167 -3.16 -12.04 20.53
CA ASP A 167 -3.84 -13.32 20.83
C ASP A 167 -3.96 -14.25 19.60
N ASN A 168 -3.16 -14.01 18.56
CA ASN A 168 -3.14 -14.79 17.30
C ASN A 168 -4.52 -14.91 16.60
N GLY A 169 -5.25 -13.81 16.48
CA GLY A 169 -6.48 -13.71 15.69
C GLY A 169 -6.25 -13.17 14.27
N PRO A 170 -7.33 -12.94 13.50
CA PRO A 170 -7.23 -12.40 12.15
C PRO A 170 -6.62 -11.00 12.16
N LEU A 171 -5.80 -10.71 11.14
CA LEU A 171 -5.21 -9.39 10.88
C LEU A 171 -5.55 -8.89 9.47
N MET A 172 -5.60 -9.78 8.49
CA MET A 172 -5.93 -9.42 7.11
C MET A 172 -6.60 -10.57 6.37
N GLU A 173 -7.62 -10.26 5.59
CA GLU A 173 -8.26 -11.16 4.64
C GLU A 173 -8.40 -10.46 3.29
N VAL A 174 -8.05 -11.14 2.20
CA VAL A 174 -8.25 -10.64 0.83
C VAL A 174 -8.36 -11.83 -0.12
N THR A 175 -9.05 -11.66 -1.25
CA THR A 175 -9.08 -12.65 -2.32
C THR A 175 -8.18 -12.19 -3.46
N PHE A 176 -7.42 -13.11 -4.03
CA PHE A 176 -6.62 -12.87 -5.23
C PHE A 176 -7.20 -13.65 -6.42
N HIS A 177 -7.12 -13.07 -7.61
CA HIS A 177 -7.33 -13.74 -8.89
C HIS A 177 -6.13 -13.45 -9.80
N ASN A 178 -5.42 -14.49 -10.24
CA ASN A 178 -4.20 -14.37 -11.06
C ASN A 178 -3.18 -13.35 -10.49
N GLY A 179 -2.93 -13.38 -9.18
CA GLY A 179 -1.98 -12.53 -8.48
C GLY A 179 -2.46 -11.12 -8.16
N GLN A 180 -3.67 -10.74 -8.58
CA GLN A 180 -4.26 -9.42 -8.34
C GLN A 180 -5.33 -9.48 -7.25
N PRO A 181 -5.34 -8.56 -6.28
CA PRO A 181 -6.41 -8.51 -5.28
C PRO A 181 -7.75 -8.17 -5.92
N ASP A 182 -8.81 -8.79 -5.44
CA ASP A 182 -10.15 -8.66 -6.01
C ASP A 182 -11.23 -8.78 -4.93
N GLY A 183 -12.30 -7.99 -5.07
CA GLY A 183 -13.35 -7.88 -4.06
C GLY A 183 -12.94 -7.03 -2.86
N THR A 184 -13.28 -7.44 -1.64
CA THR A 184 -13.04 -6.64 -0.44
C THR A 184 -11.88 -7.20 0.37
N GLN A 185 -10.83 -6.40 0.55
CA GLN A 185 -9.83 -6.64 1.57
C GLN A 185 -10.34 -6.14 2.91
N LYS A 186 -10.14 -6.93 3.97
CA LYS A 186 -10.47 -6.60 5.35
C LYS A 186 -9.19 -6.58 6.18
N VAL A 187 -9.10 -5.60 7.07
CA VAL A 187 -8.00 -5.46 8.03
C VAL A 187 -8.59 -5.39 9.43
N TYR A 188 -7.98 -6.14 10.35
CA TYR A 188 -8.48 -6.33 11.70
C TYR A 188 -7.45 -5.82 12.72
N SER A 189 -7.93 -5.27 13.83
CA SER A 189 -7.10 -4.71 14.90
C SER A 189 -6.08 -5.72 15.42
N TRP A 190 -4.86 -5.24 15.67
CA TRP A 190 -3.77 -6.02 16.25
C TRP A 190 -4.09 -6.59 17.64
N THR A 191 -4.89 -5.87 18.43
CA THR A 191 -5.12 -6.16 19.85
C THR A 191 -6.41 -6.93 20.11
N ASN A 192 -7.49 -6.62 19.39
CA ASN A 192 -8.82 -7.18 19.67
C ASN A 192 -9.48 -7.86 18.47
N HIS A 193 -8.79 -7.90 17.32
CA HIS A 193 -9.24 -8.59 16.10
C HIS A 193 -10.58 -8.13 15.53
N LYS A 194 -11.09 -6.96 15.95
CA LYS A 194 -12.25 -6.33 15.32
C LYS A 194 -11.86 -5.71 13.99
N LEU A 195 -12.80 -5.67 13.04
CA LEU A 195 -12.60 -5.01 11.75
C LEU A 195 -12.27 -3.52 11.98
N VAL A 196 -11.17 -3.06 11.39
CA VAL A 196 -10.73 -1.65 11.47
C VAL A 196 -10.65 -0.99 10.11
N HIS A 197 -10.57 -1.76 9.02
CA HIS A 197 -10.56 -1.19 7.67
C HIS A 197 -11.09 -2.17 6.61
N THR A 198 -11.74 -1.62 5.60
CA THR A 198 -12.04 -2.31 4.34
C THR A 198 -11.46 -1.55 3.15
N PHE A 199 -10.89 -2.28 2.19
CA PHE A 199 -10.44 -1.71 0.91
C PHE A 199 -11.15 -2.42 -0.25
N PRO A 200 -11.75 -1.68 -1.18
CA PRO A 200 -12.43 -2.26 -2.33
C PRO A 200 -11.46 -2.43 -3.50
N TRP A 201 -11.42 -3.62 -4.08
CA TRP A 201 -10.57 -3.99 -5.19
C TRP A 201 -11.42 -4.46 -6.38
N ASN A 202 -10.97 -4.07 -7.56
CA ASN A 202 -11.45 -4.61 -8.84
C ASN A 202 -10.21 -4.99 -9.66
N SER A 203 -9.91 -6.29 -9.72
CA SER A 203 -8.79 -6.82 -10.52
C SER A 203 -7.45 -6.09 -10.31
N GLY A 204 -7.06 -5.84 -9.05
CA GLY A 204 -5.79 -5.21 -8.69
C GLY A 204 -5.85 -3.69 -8.53
N ILE A 205 -6.96 -3.05 -8.91
CA ILE A 205 -7.13 -1.61 -8.83
C ILE A 205 -8.13 -1.29 -7.73
N ALA A 206 -7.76 -0.39 -6.81
CA ALA A 206 -8.69 0.06 -5.78
C ALA A 206 -9.85 0.84 -6.42
N SER A 207 -11.08 0.40 -6.20
CA SER A 207 -12.26 0.95 -6.87
C SER A 207 -13.53 0.67 -6.07
N GLY A 208 -14.18 1.72 -5.60
CA GLY A 208 -15.35 1.64 -4.72
C GLY A 208 -15.15 2.40 -3.40
N THR A 209 -16.01 2.15 -2.43
CA THR A 209 -15.95 2.81 -1.12
C THR A 209 -15.04 2.07 -0.15
N GLU A 210 -14.07 2.78 0.41
CA GLU A 210 -13.33 2.33 1.59
C GLU A 210 -13.98 2.85 2.87
N GLU A 211 -13.86 2.06 3.93
CA GLU A 211 -14.32 2.44 5.26
C GLU A 211 -13.28 2.05 6.31
N ALA A 212 -13.07 2.93 7.29
CA ALA A 212 -12.32 2.60 8.51
C ALA A 212 -13.25 2.66 9.71
N PHE A 213 -12.96 1.83 10.72
CA PHE A 213 -13.79 1.63 11.89
C PHE A 213 -13.00 1.82 13.17
N ASP A 214 -13.62 2.44 14.18
CA ASP A 214 -13.03 2.48 15.52
C ASP A 214 -12.97 1.08 16.12
N ALA A 215 -11.79 0.66 16.56
CA ALA A 215 -11.57 -0.69 17.08
C ALA A 215 -12.34 -0.98 18.38
N ASN A 216 -12.80 0.02 19.12
CA ASN A 216 -13.50 -0.18 20.39
C ASN A 216 -15.02 -0.21 20.17
N THR A 217 -15.56 0.81 19.50
CA THR A 217 -16.99 1.02 19.28
C THR A 217 -17.52 0.31 18.04
N GLY A 218 -16.67 0.07 17.04
CA GLY A 218 -17.07 -0.43 15.72
C GLY A 218 -17.74 0.64 14.83
N ALA A 219 -17.76 1.90 15.27
CA ALA A 219 -18.33 2.99 14.49
C ALA A 219 -17.45 3.32 13.28
N VAL A 220 -18.07 3.75 12.18
CA VAL A 220 -17.34 4.24 11.00
C VAL A 220 -16.63 5.56 11.37
N VAL A 221 -15.32 5.58 11.22
CA VAL A 221 -14.46 6.75 11.48
C VAL A 221 -13.83 7.34 10.23
N LYS A 222 -13.95 6.66 9.09
CA LYS A 222 -13.52 7.17 7.79
C LYS A 222 -14.41 6.60 6.70
N ARG A 223 -14.73 7.43 5.71
CA ARG A 223 -15.28 7.00 4.43
C ARG A 223 -14.63 7.78 3.30
N ALA A 224 -14.24 7.07 2.25
CA ALA A 224 -13.75 7.67 1.01
C ALA A 224 -14.09 6.78 -0.19
N THR A 225 -14.02 7.35 -1.39
CA THR A 225 -14.24 6.62 -2.63
C THR A 225 -12.98 6.59 -3.47
N PHE A 226 -12.66 5.41 -4.01
CA PHE A 226 -11.65 5.23 -5.05
C PHE A 226 -12.30 5.08 -6.42
N ILE A 227 -11.71 5.75 -7.41
CA ILE A 227 -11.91 5.48 -8.84
C ILE A 227 -10.52 5.30 -9.46
N ASP A 228 -10.31 4.18 -10.15
CA ASP A 228 -9.04 3.84 -10.81
C ASP A 228 -7.81 3.99 -9.91
N GLY A 229 -7.92 3.52 -8.66
CA GLY A 229 -6.82 3.53 -7.68
C GLY A 229 -6.56 4.88 -7.02
N LYS A 230 -7.41 5.89 -7.26
CA LYS A 230 -7.24 7.27 -6.75
C LYS A 230 -8.46 7.73 -5.99
N TYR A 231 -8.27 8.53 -4.94
CA TYR A 231 -9.40 9.16 -4.26
C TYR A 231 -10.17 10.09 -5.21
N GLU A 232 -11.49 10.02 -5.13
CA GLU A 232 -12.42 10.82 -5.90
C GLU A 232 -13.62 11.20 -5.02
N GLY A 233 -14.04 12.46 -5.11
CA GLY A 233 -15.16 12.99 -4.34
C GLY A 233 -14.79 13.28 -2.88
N GLU A 234 -15.76 13.15 -1.99
CA GLU A 234 -15.62 13.53 -0.58
C GLU A 234 -14.94 12.42 0.24
N VAL A 235 -13.95 12.82 1.04
CA VAL A 235 -13.32 12.03 2.10
C VAL A 235 -13.75 12.63 3.44
N ILE A 236 -14.36 11.80 4.29
CA ILE A 236 -14.90 12.22 5.58
C ILE A 236 -14.25 11.40 6.68
N HIS A 237 -13.77 12.06 7.73
CA HIS A 237 -13.38 11.42 8.99
C HIS A 237 -14.36 11.78 10.09
N TYR A 238 -14.57 10.86 11.03
CA TYR A 238 -15.40 11.05 12.20
C TYR A 238 -14.60 10.82 13.49
N ALA A 239 -15.13 11.34 14.59
CA ALA A 239 -14.67 11.01 15.93
C ALA A 239 -14.89 9.50 16.23
N PRO A 240 -14.22 8.92 17.25
CA PRO A 240 -14.32 7.50 17.59
C PRO A 240 -15.75 6.95 17.85
N ASP A 241 -16.71 7.82 18.16
CA ASP A 241 -18.12 7.46 18.33
C ASP A 241 -18.92 7.43 17.01
N GLY A 242 -18.30 7.84 15.90
CA GLY A 242 -18.88 7.93 14.56
C GLY A 242 -19.90 9.05 14.37
N LYS A 243 -20.08 9.94 15.35
CA LYS A 243 -21.17 10.95 15.31
C LYS A 243 -20.70 12.30 14.83
N GLN A 244 -19.53 12.74 15.28
CA GLN A 244 -19.00 14.05 14.94
C GLN A 244 -18.03 13.93 13.77
N MET A 245 -18.26 14.68 12.71
CA MET A 245 -17.28 14.85 11.64
C MET A 245 -16.08 15.64 12.15
N THR A 246 -14.87 15.13 11.91
CA THR A 246 -13.59 15.74 12.32
C THR A 246 -12.82 16.27 11.12
N LEU A 247 -13.06 15.74 9.93
CA LEU A 247 -12.47 16.20 8.66
C LEU A 247 -13.43 15.95 7.49
N SER A 248 -13.48 16.90 6.55
CA SER A 248 -14.08 16.73 5.22
C SER A 248 -13.13 17.33 4.20
N ALA A 249 -12.82 16.58 3.15
CA ALA A 249 -11.93 16.99 2.08
C ALA A 249 -12.45 16.49 0.74
N THR A 250 -12.38 17.34 -0.28
CA THR A 250 -12.75 16.94 -1.65
C THR A 250 -11.52 16.58 -2.46
N TYR A 251 -11.57 15.45 -3.15
CA TYR A 251 -10.53 14.96 -4.03
C TYR A 251 -11.03 14.83 -5.47
N ALA A 252 -10.13 15.12 -6.42
CA ALA A 252 -10.30 14.77 -7.82
C ALA A 252 -9.00 14.14 -8.32
N LYS A 253 -9.10 12.96 -8.93
CA LYS A 253 -7.95 12.21 -9.48
C LYS A 253 -6.80 12.06 -8.48
N GLY A 254 -7.14 11.83 -7.21
CA GLY A 254 -6.19 11.60 -6.12
C GLY A 254 -5.52 12.86 -5.56
N LYS A 255 -5.95 14.06 -5.95
CA LYS A 255 -5.46 15.34 -5.40
C LYS A 255 -6.58 16.08 -4.70
N LEU A 256 -6.25 16.85 -3.66
CA LEU A 256 -7.18 17.80 -3.06
C LEU A 256 -7.67 18.79 -4.12
N ASN A 257 -8.98 18.87 -4.31
CA ASN A 257 -9.59 19.74 -5.30
C ASN A 257 -11.01 20.09 -4.82
N GLY A 258 -11.16 21.27 -4.24
CA GLY A 258 -12.38 21.76 -3.58
C GLY A 258 -12.17 22.06 -2.09
N PRO A 259 -13.25 22.06 -1.29
CA PRO A 259 -13.20 22.44 0.12
C PRO A 259 -12.44 21.41 0.97
N TYR A 260 -11.77 21.91 2.00
CA TYR A 260 -11.09 21.15 3.04
C TYR A 260 -11.39 21.80 4.39
N LYS A 261 -11.98 21.02 5.31
CA LYS A 261 -12.43 21.49 6.61
C LYS A 261 -12.02 20.50 7.70
N GLU A 262 -11.63 21.05 8.86
CA GLU A 262 -11.34 20.27 10.07
C GLU A 262 -12.03 20.89 11.28
N TRP A 263 -12.46 20.02 12.19
CA TRP A 263 -13.12 20.40 13.43
C TRP A 263 -12.38 19.82 14.63
N ASP A 264 -12.32 20.59 15.72
CA ASP A 264 -11.79 20.10 16.99
C ASP A 264 -12.75 19.13 17.69
N ALA A 265 -12.35 18.59 18.85
CA ALA A 265 -13.16 17.65 19.63
C ALA A 265 -14.49 18.24 20.15
N ASN A 266 -14.68 19.56 20.12
CA ASN A 266 -15.92 20.23 20.52
C ASN A 266 -16.82 20.56 19.31
N GLY A 267 -16.36 20.29 18.09
CA GLY A 267 -17.07 20.61 16.85
C GLY A 267 -16.81 22.03 16.36
N THR A 268 -15.82 22.73 16.92
CA THR A 268 -15.41 24.06 16.45
C THR A 268 -14.58 23.89 15.18
N LEU A 269 -14.94 24.62 14.13
CA LEU A 269 -14.16 24.66 12.89
C LEU A 269 -12.79 25.30 13.17
N ILE A 270 -11.71 24.55 12.94
CA ILE A 270 -10.32 24.99 13.18
C ILE A 270 -9.55 25.21 11.88
N THR A 271 -9.98 24.56 10.79
CA THR A 271 -9.38 24.74 9.46
C THR A 271 -10.49 24.89 8.43
N ASP A 272 -10.38 25.91 7.58
CA ASP A 272 -11.24 26.11 6.41
C ASP A 272 -10.41 26.58 5.22
N LYS A 273 -10.17 25.67 4.28
CA LYS A 273 -9.27 25.84 3.12
C LYS A 273 -10.00 25.44 1.86
N THR A 274 -9.55 25.99 0.74
CA THR A 274 -9.94 25.53 -0.60
C THR A 274 -8.69 25.12 -1.35
N TYR A 275 -8.77 24.02 -2.10
CA TYR A 275 -7.67 23.52 -2.91
C TYR A 275 -8.04 23.44 -4.38
N SER A 276 -7.06 23.61 -5.25
CA SER A 276 -7.14 23.31 -6.68
C SER A 276 -5.92 22.49 -7.06
N ASP A 277 -6.14 21.28 -7.57
CA ASP A 277 -5.08 20.35 -8.01
C ASP A 277 -3.93 20.14 -7.00
N GLY A 278 -4.28 20.10 -5.71
CA GLY A 278 -3.37 19.88 -4.59
C GLY A 278 -2.75 21.15 -4.00
N VAL A 279 -3.07 22.32 -4.54
CA VAL A 279 -2.54 23.63 -4.09
C VAL A 279 -3.64 24.40 -3.38
N GLU A 280 -3.32 25.01 -2.23
CA GLU A 280 -4.26 25.87 -1.50
C GLU A 280 -4.53 27.14 -2.32
N VAL A 281 -5.80 27.51 -2.48
CA VAL A 281 -6.23 28.68 -3.26
C VAL A 281 -7.13 29.61 -2.47
N GLY A 282 -7.08 30.90 -2.81
CA GLY A 282 -8.01 31.92 -2.33
C GLY A 282 -9.41 31.78 -2.95
N ALA A 283 -10.37 32.54 -2.42
CA ALA A 283 -11.74 32.59 -2.94
C ALA A 283 -11.84 33.08 -4.40
N ASP A 284 -10.81 33.77 -4.88
CA ASP A 284 -10.65 34.22 -6.26
C ASP A 284 -9.93 33.21 -7.17
N GLY A 285 -9.48 32.08 -6.61
CA GLY A 285 -8.74 31.02 -7.31
C GLY A 285 -7.22 31.27 -7.40
N SER A 286 -6.70 32.33 -6.77
CA SER A 286 -5.27 32.60 -6.71
C SER A 286 -4.51 31.55 -5.87
N ASP A 287 -3.25 31.27 -6.22
CA ASP A 287 -2.37 30.45 -5.39
C ASP A 287 -2.10 31.16 -4.05
N PHE A 288 -2.42 30.49 -2.95
CA PHE A 288 -2.28 31.06 -1.62
C PHE A 288 -0.83 31.42 -1.26
N GLY A 289 0.14 30.58 -1.65
CA GLY A 289 1.55 30.84 -1.42
C GLY A 289 2.07 32.03 -2.22
N ALA A 290 1.64 32.16 -3.47
CA ALA A 290 1.93 33.33 -4.31
C ALA A 290 1.36 34.61 -3.69
N CYS A 291 0.11 34.58 -3.22
CA CYS A 291 -0.49 35.73 -2.52
C CYS A 291 0.28 36.10 -1.25
N MET A 292 0.73 35.11 -0.46
CA MET A 292 1.54 35.37 0.74
C MET A 292 2.87 36.02 0.38
N ASN A 293 3.51 35.60 -0.71
CA ASN A 293 4.74 36.22 -1.20
C ASN A 293 4.50 37.68 -1.64
N GLU A 294 3.37 37.98 -2.31
CA GLU A 294 3.03 39.36 -2.67
C GLU A 294 2.93 40.28 -1.43
N TRP A 295 2.32 39.79 -0.34
CA TRP A 295 2.22 40.54 0.91
C TRP A 295 3.57 40.73 1.58
N ASP A 296 4.43 39.71 1.60
CA ASP A 296 5.78 39.79 2.17
C ASP A 296 6.65 40.79 1.38
N ASP A 297 6.59 40.74 0.04
CA ASP A 297 7.29 41.68 -0.84
C ASP A 297 6.81 43.12 -0.63
N ALA A 298 5.49 43.33 -0.56
CA ALA A 298 4.90 44.64 -0.30
C ALA A 298 5.31 45.20 1.07
N TYR A 299 5.42 44.36 2.09
CA TYR A 299 5.89 44.75 3.43
C TYR A 299 7.38 45.14 3.44
N ARG A 300 8.24 44.35 2.77
CA ARG A 300 9.68 44.61 2.68
C ARG A 300 10.03 45.85 1.86
N ALA A 301 9.17 46.24 0.92
CA ALA A 301 9.35 47.43 0.10
C ALA A 301 9.30 48.74 0.91
N ILE A 302 8.75 48.74 2.14
CA ILE A 302 8.63 49.94 2.97
C ILE A 302 9.88 50.08 3.87
N PRO A 303 10.69 51.15 3.71
CA PRO A 303 11.88 51.36 4.53
C PRO A 303 11.56 51.48 6.02
N GLY A 304 12.40 50.86 6.87
CA GLY A 304 12.28 50.94 8.33
C GLY A 304 11.36 49.87 8.94
N HIS A 305 10.75 49.01 8.13
CA HIS A 305 10.08 47.82 8.64
C HIS A 305 11.09 46.83 9.27
N ARG A 306 10.57 46.00 10.19
CA ARG A 306 11.36 44.90 10.76
C ARG A 306 11.64 43.87 9.67
N ALA A 307 12.71 43.09 9.84
CA ALA A 307 13.07 42.04 8.89
C ALA A 307 12.00 40.95 8.71
N PHE A 308 11.16 40.76 9.74
CA PHE A 308 10.06 39.80 9.75
C PHE A 308 8.77 40.49 10.24
N PRO A 309 7.62 40.25 9.58
CA PRO A 309 6.32 40.73 10.05
C PRO A 309 5.96 40.09 11.40
N SER A 310 5.07 40.73 12.16
CA SER A 310 4.52 40.10 13.37
C SER A 310 3.62 38.92 12.99
N ALA A 311 3.45 37.96 13.90
CA ALA A 311 2.54 36.84 13.69
C ALA A 311 1.10 37.30 13.41
N GLU A 312 0.67 38.37 14.09
CA GLU A 312 -0.64 39.00 13.89
C GLU A 312 -0.81 39.55 12.47
N LEU A 313 0.22 40.21 11.95
CA LEU A 313 0.19 40.76 10.59
C LEU A 313 0.21 39.62 9.55
N HIS A 314 1.01 38.59 9.79
CA HIS A 314 1.03 37.40 8.92
C HIS A 314 -0.34 36.73 8.87
N GLN A 315 -1.03 36.56 10.00
CA GLN A 315 -2.39 36.02 10.05
C GLN A 315 -3.41 36.89 9.29
N GLN A 316 -3.24 38.22 9.30
CA GLN A 316 -4.08 39.13 8.51
C GLN A 316 -3.86 38.92 7.00
N TRP A 317 -2.62 38.69 6.57
CA TRP A 317 -2.31 38.37 5.18
C TRP A 317 -2.91 37.03 4.77
N GLU A 318 -2.77 35.99 5.61
CA GLU A 318 -3.39 34.68 5.35
C GLU A 318 -4.91 34.80 5.19
N THR A 319 -5.55 35.59 6.07
CA THR A 319 -6.99 35.86 5.98
C THR A 319 -7.34 36.59 4.67
N SER A 320 -6.52 37.56 4.28
CA SER A 320 -6.71 38.33 3.05
C SER A 320 -6.56 37.45 1.81
N CYS A 321 -5.53 36.60 1.75
CA CYS A 321 -5.29 35.67 0.65
C CYS A 321 -6.42 34.64 0.53
N ARG A 322 -6.90 34.07 1.64
CA ARG A 322 -8.07 33.18 1.62
C ARG A 322 -9.32 33.88 1.08
N ALA A 323 -9.49 35.17 1.38
CA ALA A 323 -10.57 36.00 0.87
C ALA A 323 -10.36 36.46 -0.60
N GLY A 324 -9.25 36.11 -1.25
CA GLY A 324 -8.91 36.57 -2.60
C GLY A 324 -8.52 38.05 -2.66
N THR A 325 -7.95 38.58 -1.57
CA THR A 325 -7.50 39.97 -1.48
C THR A 325 -5.99 40.07 -1.53
N HIS A 326 -5.51 40.75 -2.56
CA HIS A 326 -4.08 40.95 -2.84
C HIS A 326 -3.65 42.39 -2.56
N PRO A 327 -2.38 42.63 -2.21
CA PRO A 327 -1.84 43.99 -2.09
C PRO A 327 -1.83 44.71 -3.44
N SER A 328 -1.68 43.98 -4.55
CA SER A 328 -1.74 44.50 -5.92
C SER A 328 -3.14 45.01 -6.33
N ALA A 329 -4.21 44.41 -5.78
CA ALA A 329 -5.61 44.77 -6.07
C ALA A 329 -6.12 45.98 -5.26
N SER A 330 -5.47 46.28 -4.12
CA SER A 330 -5.82 47.41 -3.25
C SER A 330 -5.22 48.75 -3.72
N GLY A 331 -4.42 48.73 -4.80
CA GLY A 331 -3.83 49.90 -5.45
C GLY A 331 -4.74 50.61 -6.44
N SER A 332 -5.87 51.15 -6.00
CA SER A 332 -6.46 52.32 -6.69
C SER A 332 -6.37 53.55 -5.80
N THR A 333 -5.64 54.54 -6.32
CA THR A 333 -5.55 55.93 -5.83
C THR A 333 -4.61 56.22 -4.65
N GLN A 334 -3.30 56.19 -4.89
CA GLN A 334 -2.44 57.33 -4.47
C GLN A 334 -1.31 57.51 -5.49
N THR A 335 -1.51 58.46 -6.41
CA THR A 335 -0.44 59.08 -7.19
C THR A 335 0.46 59.87 -6.25
N ALA A 336 1.53 59.26 -5.74
CA ALA A 336 2.65 59.99 -5.17
C ALA A 336 3.73 60.13 -6.24
N LYS A 337 4.04 61.39 -6.56
CA LYS A 337 5.02 61.82 -7.55
C LYS A 337 6.36 61.09 -7.36
N MET A 338 6.82 60.49 -8.44
CA MET A 338 8.20 60.03 -8.61
C MET A 338 9.13 61.26 -8.55
N ASP A 339 9.93 61.36 -7.50
CA ASP A 339 11.10 62.23 -7.50
C ASP A 339 12.35 61.37 -7.65
N SER A 340 13.07 61.65 -8.72
CA SER A 340 14.27 60.97 -9.14
C SER A 340 15.47 61.40 -8.29
N ARG A 341 16.30 60.42 -7.87
CA ARG A 341 17.78 60.41 -7.87
C ARG A 341 18.37 59.77 -6.62
N THR A 342 18.55 58.45 -6.69
CA THR A 342 19.68 57.78 -6.04
C THR A 342 20.07 56.57 -6.90
N PRO A 343 21.36 56.33 -7.21
CA PRO A 343 21.76 55.08 -7.85
C PRO A 343 21.47 53.93 -6.89
N PRO A 344 20.90 52.82 -7.37
CA PRO A 344 20.51 51.75 -6.47
C PRO A 344 21.78 51.03 -5.97
N GLY A 345 21.77 50.62 -4.71
CA GLY A 345 22.93 50.08 -4.00
C GLY A 345 23.46 48.77 -4.60
N PRO A 346 24.60 48.24 -4.10
CA PRO A 346 25.30 47.09 -4.70
C PRO A 346 24.44 45.83 -4.85
N THR A 347 23.41 45.64 -4.02
CA THR A 347 22.43 44.54 -4.12
C THR A 347 21.64 44.59 -5.44
N SER A 348 21.16 45.76 -5.83
CA SER A 348 20.36 45.95 -7.04
C SER A 348 21.12 45.66 -8.35
N CYS A 349 22.44 45.83 -8.33
CA CYS A 349 23.29 45.53 -9.47
C CYS A 349 23.53 44.03 -9.60
N ILE A 350 23.73 43.31 -8.49
CA ILE A 350 23.84 41.84 -8.49
C ILE A 350 22.52 41.19 -8.91
N ASP A 351 21.39 41.76 -8.48
CA ASP A 351 20.06 41.30 -8.90
C ASP A 351 19.87 41.45 -10.42
N ALA A 352 20.34 42.56 -11.01
CA ALA A 352 20.29 42.76 -12.45
C ALA A 352 21.11 41.70 -13.22
N TRP A 353 22.29 41.34 -12.71
CA TRP A 353 23.11 40.26 -13.30
C TRP A 353 22.46 38.88 -13.13
N THR A 354 21.80 38.63 -12.01
CA THR A 354 21.07 37.39 -11.74
C THR A 354 19.90 37.21 -12.71
N VAL A 355 19.14 38.28 -12.96
CA VAL A 355 18.04 38.28 -13.95
C VAL A 355 18.57 38.08 -15.37
N ALA A 356 19.64 38.76 -15.75
CA ALA A 356 20.24 38.61 -17.07
C ALA A 356 20.75 37.17 -17.31
N PHE A 357 21.41 36.57 -16.30
CA PHE A 357 21.91 35.21 -16.38
C PHE A 357 20.78 34.19 -16.56
N ARG A 358 19.69 34.30 -15.79
CA ARG A 358 18.53 33.40 -15.90
C ARG A 358 17.78 33.55 -17.22
N ARG A 359 17.74 34.76 -17.79
CA ARG A 359 17.16 34.99 -19.12
C ARG A 359 17.92 34.25 -20.23
N GLU A 360 19.24 34.14 -20.11
CA GLU A 360 20.08 33.43 -21.09
C GLU A 360 20.16 31.93 -20.85
N ASN A 361 20.08 31.48 -19.59
CA ASN A 361 20.38 30.09 -19.18
C ASN A 361 19.15 29.31 -18.66
N GLY A 362 17.97 29.93 -18.61
CA GLY A 362 16.72 29.36 -18.10
C GLY A 362 16.41 29.80 -16.67
N ASP A 363 15.12 29.95 -16.36
CA ASP A 363 14.64 30.52 -15.08
C ASP A 363 15.07 29.70 -13.85
N ASP A 364 15.27 28.40 -14.01
CA ASP A 364 15.71 27.47 -12.96
C ASP A 364 17.25 27.34 -12.85
N SER A 365 18.00 28.14 -13.61
CA SER A 365 19.47 28.07 -13.57
C SER A 365 20.02 28.52 -12.22
N ILE A 366 20.88 27.67 -11.63
CA ILE A 366 21.49 27.89 -10.33
C ILE A 366 22.62 28.89 -10.47
N VAL A 367 22.54 29.99 -9.71
CA VAL A 367 23.64 30.96 -9.57
C VAL A 367 24.55 30.50 -8.44
N THR A 368 25.84 30.37 -8.75
CA THR A 368 26.86 29.95 -7.79
C THR A 368 27.40 31.12 -6.97
N ALA A 369 28.01 30.83 -5.81
CA ALA A 369 28.60 31.85 -4.96
C ALA A 369 29.74 32.62 -5.66
N ASP A 370 30.53 31.93 -6.50
CA ASP A 370 31.63 32.54 -7.27
C ASP A 370 31.11 33.57 -8.28
N GLN A 371 29.96 33.29 -8.92
CA GLN A 371 29.31 34.23 -9.84
C GLN A 371 28.79 35.46 -9.11
N LEU A 372 28.23 35.30 -7.90
CA LEU A 372 27.79 36.44 -7.08
C LEU A 372 28.97 37.32 -6.64
N GLU A 373 30.12 36.72 -6.31
CA GLU A 373 31.33 37.47 -5.96
C GLU A 373 31.92 38.21 -7.15
N GLU A 374 31.96 37.57 -8.33
CA GLU A 374 32.41 38.19 -9.58
C GLU A 374 31.52 39.37 -9.98
N TRP A 375 30.19 39.19 -9.97
CA TRP A 375 29.25 40.27 -10.25
C TRP A 375 29.33 41.38 -9.20
N GLY A 376 29.55 41.03 -7.93
CA GLY A 376 29.83 42.00 -6.87
C GLY A 376 31.06 42.87 -7.16
N SER A 377 32.11 42.29 -7.75
CA SER A 377 33.29 43.03 -8.21
C SER A 377 33.00 43.93 -9.41
N TRP A 378 32.22 43.45 -10.37
CA TRP A 378 31.78 44.23 -11.53
C TRP A 378 30.92 45.44 -11.14
N CYS A 379 29.99 45.23 -10.21
CA CYS A 379 29.14 46.28 -9.67
C CYS A 379 29.95 47.35 -8.94
N LYS A 380 30.98 46.96 -8.16
CA LYS A 380 31.93 47.92 -7.57
C LYS A 380 32.71 48.70 -8.63
N GLY A 381 32.97 48.10 -9.79
CA GLY A 381 33.56 48.74 -10.96
C GLY A 381 32.59 49.52 -11.86
N GLY A 382 31.31 49.63 -11.48
CA GLY A 382 30.28 50.35 -12.25
C GLY A 382 29.80 49.65 -13.52
N LYS A 383 30.11 48.35 -13.70
CA LYS A 383 29.62 47.55 -14.82
C LYS A 383 28.20 47.03 -14.58
N TRP A 384 27.40 47.02 -15.65
CA TRP A 384 26.01 46.57 -15.67
C TRP A 384 25.78 45.58 -16.81
N PRO A 385 24.80 44.64 -16.68
CA PRO A 385 24.40 43.78 -17.78
C PRO A 385 23.74 44.61 -18.89
N ASN A 386 23.97 44.23 -20.15
CA ASN A 386 23.43 44.94 -21.33
C ASN A 386 21.98 44.60 -21.63
#